data_AF-G9K9Y8-F1
#
_entry.id   AF-G9K9Y8-F1
#
_cell.length_a   1.000
_cell.length_b   1.000
_cell.length_c   1.000
_cell.angle_alpha   90.00
_cell.angle_beta   90.00
_cell.angle_gamma   90.00
#
_symmetry.space_group_name_H-M   'P 1'
#
loop_
_entity.id
_entity.type
_entity.pdbx_description
1 polymer ?
#
loop_
_entity_poly.entity_id
_entity_poly.type
_entity_poly.pdbx_seq_one_letter_code
_entity_poly.pdbx_strand_id
1 'polypeptide(L)'
;DILTIIGSILKMEIQAKSLTSYDVCSILLGTSTMLVWLGVIRYLGFFQKYNLLILTLQAALPNVIRFCCCAAMIYLGYCFCGWIVLGPYHDKFRSLNMVSECLFSLINGDDMFATFAKMQQKSYLVWLFSRIYLYSFISLFIYMILSLFIALITDTYETIKHYQQDGFP
;
A
#
# COMPACT_ATOMS: atom_id res chain seq x y z
N ASP A 1 -5.74 4.84 -23.01
CA ASP A 1 -5.52 5.18 -24.43
C ASP A 1 -4.25 5.98 -24.68
N ILE A 2 -4.08 7.18 -24.10
CA ILE A 2 -2.86 7.99 -24.31
C ILE A 2 -1.57 7.20 -24.03
N LEU A 3 -1.50 6.50 -22.88
CA LEU A 3 -0.35 5.66 -22.51
C LEU A 3 -0.07 4.54 -23.53
N THR A 4 -1.13 3.92 -24.05
CA THR A 4 -1.03 2.84 -25.03
C THR A 4 -0.54 3.36 -26.37
N ILE A 5 -1.05 4.51 -26.84
CA ILE A 5 -0.64 5.13 -28.10
C ILE A 5 0.83 5.54 -28.03
N ILE A 6 1.23 6.26 -26.99
CA ILE A 6 2.63 6.69 -26.80
C ILE A 6 3.55 5.46 -26.65
N GLY A 7 3.16 4.49 -25.83
CA GLY A 7 3.92 3.25 -25.63
C GLY A 7 4.09 2.44 -26.92
N SER A 8 3.05 2.37 -27.76
CA SER A 8 3.12 1.66 -29.05
C SER A 8 3.97 2.40 -30.07
N ILE A 9 3.91 3.73 -30.13
CA ILE A 9 4.80 4.54 -30.99
C ILE A 9 6.26 4.32 -30.59
N LEU A 10 6.56 4.41 -29.29
CA LEU A 10 7.90 4.14 -28.77
C LEU A 10 8.36 2.72 -29.09
N LYS A 11 7.48 1.72 -28.94
CA LYS A 11 7.80 0.33 -29.27
C LYS A 11 8.16 0.17 -30.76
N MET A 12 7.38 0.78 -31.65
CA MET A 12 7.65 0.75 -33.09
C MET A 12 8.95 1.47 -33.45
N GLU A 13 9.23 2.62 -32.83
CA GLU A 13 10.47 3.37 -33.04
C GLU A 13 11.71 2.58 -32.57
N ILE A 14 11.65 1.99 -31.37
CA ILE A 14 12.72 1.16 -30.81
C ILE A 14 13.02 -0.03 -31.73
N GLN A 15 11.97 -0.69 -32.23
CA GLN A 15 12.10 -1.82 -33.14
C GLN A 15 12.64 -1.41 -34.52
N ALA A 16 12.20 -0.27 -35.06
CA ALA A 16 12.65 0.25 -36.35
C ALA A 16 14.12 0.73 -36.31
N LYS A 17 14.56 1.28 -35.19
CA LYS A 17 15.94 1.77 -34.99
C LYS A 17 16.86 0.73 -34.34
N SER A 18 16.38 -0.50 -34.11
CA SER A 18 17.11 -1.58 -33.41
C SER A 18 17.74 -1.13 -32.07
N LEU A 19 17.03 -0.28 -31.31
CA LEU A 19 17.48 0.19 -30.01
C LEU A 19 17.19 -0.88 -28.94
N THR A 20 17.95 -0.87 -27.84
CA THR A 20 17.83 -1.85 -26.74
C THR A 20 17.19 -1.28 -25.47
N SER A 21 16.84 0.00 -25.43
CA SER A 21 16.25 0.66 -24.26
C SER A 21 14.72 0.51 -24.22
N TYR A 22 14.21 -0.47 -23.47
CA TYR A 22 12.77 -0.76 -23.37
C TYR A 22 12.10 -0.23 -22.08
N ASP A 23 12.84 0.41 -21.17
CA ASP A 23 12.35 0.76 -19.82
C ASP A 23 11.09 1.65 -19.87
N VAL A 24 11.15 2.78 -20.55
CA VAL A 24 10.03 3.71 -20.67
C VAL A 24 8.86 3.08 -21.42
N CYS A 25 9.15 2.36 -22.51
CA CYS A 25 8.15 1.66 -23.31
C CYS A 25 7.40 0.60 -22.50
N SER A 26 8.12 -0.20 -21.71
CA SER A 26 7.56 -1.28 -20.91
C SER A 26 6.70 -0.75 -19.76
N ILE A 27 7.13 0.33 -19.09
CA ILE A 27 6.34 0.99 -18.04
C ILE A 27 5.04 1.57 -18.61
N LEU A 28 5.11 2.29 -19.74
CA LEU A 28 3.92 2.87 -20.39
C LEU A 28 2.93 1.80 -20.84
N LEU A 29 3.40 0.77 -21.54
CA LEU A 29 2.52 -0.30 -22.01
C LEU A 29 1.98 -1.13 -20.84
N GLY A 30 2.80 -1.47 -19.85
CA GLY A 30 2.39 -2.24 -18.66
C GLY A 30 1.37 -1.51 -17.80
N THR A 31 1.56 -0.21 -17.55
CA THR A 31 0.55 0.61 -16.83
C THR A 31 -0.73 0.73 -17.65
N SER A 32 -0.63 0.84 -18.97
CA SER A 32 -1.81 0.92 -19.84
C SER A 32 -2.64 -0.37 -19.82
N THR A 33 -2.01 -1.55 -19.86
CA THR A 33 -2.73 -2.83 -19.80
C THR A 33 -3.38 -3.04 -18.44
N MET A 34 -2.70 -2.66 -17.34
CA MET A 34 -3.29 -2.68 -15.99
C MET A 34 -4.57 -1.83 -15.91
N LEU A 35 -4.55 -0.60 -16.44
CA LEU A 35 -5.73 0.27 -16.46
C LEU A 35 -6.87 -0.26 -17.34
N VAL A 36 -6.56 -0.89 -18.48
CA VAL A 36 -7.55 -1.53 -19.34
C VAL A 36 -8.25 -2.68 -18.60
N TRP A 37 -7.48 -3.51 -17.88
CA TRP A 37 -8.05 -4.58 -17.05
C TRP A 37 -8.89 -4.05 -15.88
N LEU A 38 -8.50 -2.94 -15.25
CA LEU A 38 -9.36 -2.25 -14.29
C LEU A 38 -10.65 -1.72 -14.96
N GLY A 39 -10.57 -1.29 -16.22
CA GLY A 39 -11.73 -0.91 -17.04
C GLY A 39 -12.73 -2.05 -17.23
N VAL A 40 -12.28 -3.32 -17.21
CA VAL A 40 -13.17 -4.49 -17.30
C VAL A 40 -14.17 -4.54 -16.14
N ILE A 41 -13.78 -4.03 -14.96
CA ILE A 41 -14.65 -3.95 -13.77
C ILE A 41 -15.92 -3.12 -14.07
N ARG A 42 -15.84 -2.11 -14.95
CA ARG A 42 -17.01 -1.33 -15.38
C ARG A 42 -18.05 -2.19 -16.09
N TYR A 43 -17.62 -3.16 -16.90
CA TYR A 43 -18.55 -4.08 -17.58
C TYR A 43 -19.18 -5.07 -16.61
N LEU A 44 -18.43 -5.49 -15.57
CA LEU A 44 -18.98 -6.33 -14.50
C LEU A 44 -20.05 -5.60 -13.66
N GLY A 45 -19.99 -4.27 -13.59
CA GLY A 45 -21.01 -3.44 -12.94
C GLY A 45 -22.42 -3.55 -13.55
N PHE A 46 -22.58 -4.12 -14.75
CA PHE A 46 -23.91 -4.39 -15.32
C PHE A 46 -24.71 -5.42 -14.49
N PHE A 47 -24.02 -6.29 -13.76
CA PHE A 47 -24.65 -7.27 -12.89
C PHE A 47 -24.89 -6.67 -11.50
N GLN A 48 -26.14 -6.73 -11.03
CA GLN A 48 -26.55 -6.12 -9.75
C GLN A 48 -25.71 -6.56 -8.53
N LYS A 49 -25.24 -7.81 -8.49
CA LYS A 49 -24.39 -8.28 -7.39
C LYS A 49 -22.98 -7.69 -7.40
N TYR A 50 -22.37 -7.52 -8.57
CA TYR A 50 -21.02 -6.96 -8.70
C TYR A 50 -21.03 -5.43 -8.58
N ASN A 51 -22.12 -4.79 -8.98
CA ASN A 51 -22.30 -3.34 -8.82
C ASN A 51 -22.23 -2.91 -7.34
N LEU A 52 -22.76 -3.71 -6.41
CA LEU A 52 -22.68 -3.46 -4.97
C LEU A 52 -21.24 -3.31 -4.49
N LEU A 53 -20.32 -4.20 -4.92
CA LEU A 53 -18.92 -4.15 -4.50
C LEU A 53 -18.23 -2.90 -5.06
N ILE A 54 -18.49 -2.54 -6.32
CA ILE A 54 -17.90 -1.37 -6.96
C ILE A 54 -18.37 -0.08 -6.26
N LEU A 55 -19.67 0.02 -5.98
CA LEU A 55 -20.24 1.15 -5.24
C LEU A 55 -19.68 1.24 -3.82
N THR A 56 -19.51 0.10 -3.14
CA THR A 56 -18.89 0.03 -1.80
C THR A 56 -17.48 0.56 -1.83
N LEU A 57 -16.67 0.11 -2.79
CA LEU A 57 -15.29 0.56 -2.92
C LEU A 57 -15.21 2.07 -3.21
N GLN A 58 -16.07 2.59 -4.09
CA GLN A 58 -16.11 4.02 -4.42
C GLN A 58 -16.56 4.89 -3.23
N ALA A 59 -17.57 4.46 -2.48
CA ALA A 59 -18.06 5.19 -1.32
C ALA A 59 -17.10 5.12 -0.13
N ALA A 60 -16.38 4.00 0.05
CA ALA A 60 -15.41 3.84 1.12
C ALA A 60 -14.14 4.67 0.87
N LEU A 61 -13.74 4.83 -0.40
CA LEU A 61 -12.51 5.51 -0.81
C LEU A 61 -12.27 6.89 -0.15
N PRO A 62 -13.22 7.86 -0.12
CA PRO A 62 -12.98 9.14 0.54
C PRO A 62 -12.75 9.02 2.05
N ASN A 63 -13.48 8.15 2.73
CA ASN A 63 -13.33 7.92 4.17
C ASN A 63 -12.00 7.21 4.48
N VAL A 64 -11.65 6.21 3.67
CA VAL A 64 -10.39 5.49 3.72
C VAL A 64 -9.21 6.44 3.51
N ILE A 65 -9.26 7.34 2.53
CA ILE A 65 -8.17 8.30 2.27
C ILE A 65 -7.93 9.19 3.50
N ARG A 66 -8.99 9.71 4.14
CA ARG A 66 -8.86 10.53 5.36
C ARG A 66 -8.21 9.75 6.50
N PHE A 67 -8.66 8.52 6.73
CA PHE A 67 -8.07 7.63 7.74
C PHE A 67 -6.60 7.32 7.43
N CYS A 68 -6.29 7.01 6.17
CA CYS A 68 -4.92 6.77 5.71
C CYS A 68 -4.02 7.99 5.92
N CYS A 69 -4.49 9.22 5.70
CA CYS A 69 -3.71 10.43 5.99
C CYS A 69 -3.34 10.52 7.48
N CYS A 70 -4.26 10.22 8.39
CA CYS A 70 -4.00 10.19 9.83
C CYS A 70 -3.00 9.08 10.20
N ALA A 71 -3.19 7.87 9.66
CA ALA A 71 -2.28 6.75 9.89
C ALA A 71 -0.88 7.02 9.32
N ALA A 72 -0.79 7.70 8.17
CA ALA A 72 0.47 8.07 7.54
C ALA A 72 1.29 9.04 8.41
N MET A 73 0.64 9.97 9.12
CA MET A 73 1.33 10.87 10.06
C MET A 73 2.03 10.09 11.19
N ILE A 74 1.33 9.10 11.77
CA ILE A 74 1.88 8.23 12.82
C ILE A 74 3.02 7.38 12.23
N TYR A 75 2.79 6.80 11.05
CA TYR A 75 3.75 5.97 10.34
C TYR A 75 5.05 6.72 10.05
N LEU A 76 4.97 7.96 9.57
CA LEU A 76 6.14 8.80 9.34
C LEU A 76 6.90 9.10 10.64
N GLY A 77 6.20 9.33 11.75
CA GLY A 77 6.81 9.46 13.07
C GLY A 77 7.65 8.24 13.46
N TYR A 78 7.11 7.04 13.24
CA TYR A 78 7.85 5.79 13.40
C TYR A 78 9.03 5.71 12.41
N CYS A 79 8.83 6.00 11.12
CA CYS A 79 9.92 5.99 10.13
C CYS A 79 11.12 6.87 10.54
N PHE A 80 10.88 8.12 10.93
CA PHE A 80 11.96 9.01 11.35
C PHE A 80 12.65 8.53 12.62
N CYS A 81 11.88 8.08 13.61
CA CYS A 81 12.42 7.56 14.87
C CYS A 81 13.28 6.30 14.64
N GLY A 82 12.74 5.32 13.89
CA GLY A 82 13.45 4.09 13.55
C GLY A 82 14.71 4.36 12.71
N TRP A 83 14.63 5.28 11.76
CA TRP A 83 15.78 5.66 10.92
C TRP A 83 16.94 6.22 11.76
N ILE A 84 16.66 7.20 12.63
CA ILE A 84 17.70 7.90 13.40
C ILE A 84 18.28 6.98 14.49
N VAL A 85 17.43 6.24 15.22
CA VAL A 85 17.87 5.45 16.38
C VAL A 85 18.44 4.09 15.97
N LEU A 86 17.80 3.39 15.04
CA LEU A 86 18.18 2.01 14.66
C LEU A 86 19.12 1.97 13.45
N GLY A 87 19.27 3.06 12.70
CA GLY A 87 20.09 3.11 11.48
C GLY A 87 21.53 2.63 11.65
N PRO A 88 22.28 3.03 12.71
CA PRO A 88 23.64 2.55 12.93
C PRO A 88 23.74 1.07 13.37
N TYR A 89 22.64 0.49 13.84
CA TYR A 89 22.62 -0.81 14.52
C TYR A 89 21.89 -1.92 13.73
N HIS A 90 21.15 -1.57 12.69
CA HIS A 90 20.35 -2.51 11.91
C HIS A 90 20.37 -2.19 10.42
N ASP A 91 20.68 -3.17 9.57
CA ASP A 91 20.90 -2.96 8.15
C ASP A 91 19.66 -2.48 7.39
N LYS A 92 18.46 -2.90 7.80
CA LYS A 92 17.20 -2.43 7.21
C LYS A 92 16.83 -0.98 7.53
N PHE A 93 17.46 -0.36 8.55
CA PHE A 93 17.11 0.99 8.98
C PHE A 93 18.09 2.06 8.47
N ARG A 94 18.91 1.76 7.45
CA ARG A 94 19.96 2.70 6.98
C ARG A 94 19.44 3.89 6.19
N SER A 95 18.45 3.68 5.33
CA SER A 95 17.83 4.75 4.53
C SER A 95 16.35 4.83 4.82
N LEU A 96 15.76 6.02 4.71
CA LEU A 96 14.35 6.23 4.98
C LEU A 96 13.44 5.37 4.09
N ASN A 97 13.85 5.11 2.85
CA ASN A 97 13.12 4.21 1.95
C ASN A 97 13.13 2.76 2.47
N MET A 98 14.29 2.23 2.88
CA MET A 98 14.37 0.88 3.44
C MET A 98 13.62 0.75 4.77
N VAL A 99 13.60 1.82 5.58
CA VAL A 99 12.80 1.87 6.81
C VAL A 99 11.32 1.77 6.47
N SER A 100 10.85 2.51 5.46
CA SER A 100 9.47 2.42 4.99
C SER A 100 9.15 1.02 4.44
N GLU A 101 10.02 0.44 3.62
CA GLU A 101 9.83 -0.95 3.14
C GLU A 101 9.76 -1.93 4.31
N CYS A 102 10.63 -1.79 5.32
CA CYS A 102 10.65 -2.65 6.49
C CYS A 102 9.38 -2.51 7.35
N LEU A 103 8.94 -1.28 7.64
CA LEU A 103 7.75 -1.05 8.44
C LEU A 103 6.48 -1.49 7.68
N PHE A 104 6.42 -1.26 6.36
CA PHE A 104 5.33 -1.75 5.52
C PHE A 104 5.26 -3.28 5.49
N SER A 105 6.40 -3.99 5.37
CA SER A 105 6.45 -5.44 5.50
C SER A 105 5.96 -5.91 6.88
N LEU A 106 6.37 -5.22 7.95
CA LEU A 106 5.97 -5.56 9.33
C LEU A 106 4.46 -5.39 9.57
N ILE A 107 3.83 -4.36 9.01
CA ILE A 107 2.36 -4.18 9.08
C ILE A 107 1.64 -5.38 8.46
N ASN A 108 2.20 -5.96 7.38
CA ASN A 108 1.67 -7.13 6.71
C ASN A 108 2.13 -8.46 7.35
N GLY A 109 2.86 -8.42 8.46
CA GLY A 109 3.35 -9.61 9.17
C GLY A 109 4.55 -10.30 8.54
N ASP A 110 5.22 -9.66 7.58
CA ASP A 110 6.39 -10.22 6.90
C ASP A 110 7.71 -9.92 7.64
N ASP A 111 8.60 -10.90 7.64
CA ASP A 111 9.95 -10.89 8.22
C ASP A 111 10.09 -10.37 9.67
N MET A 112 9.06 -10.57 10.51
CA MET A 112 9.03 -10.10 11.90
C MET A 112 10.22 -10.64 12.71
N PHE A 113 10.40 -11.97 12.76
CA PHE A 113 11.46 -12.56 13.58
C PHE A 113 12.87 -12.12 13.15
N ALA A 114 13.14 -12.00 11.85
CA ALA A 114 14.47 -11.60 11.41
C ALA A 114 14.79 -10.14 11.78
N THR A 115 13.80 -9.24 11.80
CA THR A 115 14.03 -7.87 12.33
C THR A 115 14.40 -7.87 13.80
N PHE A 116 13.81 -8.77 14.61
CA PHE A 116 14.21 -8.92 16.01
C PHE A 116 15.59 -9.57 16.16
N ALA A 117 15.94 -10.54 15.31
CA ALA A 117 17.17 -11.32 15.39
C ALA A 117 18.40 -10.57 14.86
N LYS A 118 18.24 -9.73 13.82
CA LYS A 118 19.34 -8.97 13.18
C LYS A 118 19.79 -7.72 13.95
N MET A 119 19.20 -7.44 15.12
CA MET A 119 19.62 -6.32 15.98
C MET A 119 21.01 -6.56 16.57
N GLN A 120 21.97 -5.69 16.27
CA GLN A 120 23.30 -5.75 16.86
C GLN A 120 23.26 -5.41 18.36
N GLN A 121 23.70 -6.34 19.21
CA GLN A 121 23.77 -6.16 20.67
C GLN A 121 24.98 -5.33 21.14
N LYS A 122 25.32 -4.25 20.41
CA LYS A 122 26.45 -3.38 20.80
C LYS A 122 26.10 -2.45 21.97
N SER A 123 24.83 -2.05 22.09
CA SER A 123 24.32 -1.21 23.18
C SER A 123 23.03 -1.80 23.71
N TYR A 124 23.02 -2.12 25.02
CA TYR A 124 21.84 -2.68 25.68
C TYR A 124 20.65 -1.72 25.65
N LEU A 125 20.90 -0.41 25.82
CA LEU A 125 19.85 0.62 25.77
C LEU A 125 19.16 0.68 24.40
N VAL A 126 19.94 0.66 23.32
CA VAL A 126 19.38 0.68 21.94
C VAL A 126 18.68 -0.64 21.63
N TRP A 127 19.22 -1.76 22.11
CA TRP A 127 18.55 -3.06 21.98
C TRP A 127 17.18 -3.06 22.69
N LEU A 128 17.10 -2.57 23.92
CA LEU A 128 15.84 -2.47 24.66
C LEU A 128 14.86 -1.52 23.96
N PHE A 129 15.34 -0.35 23.52
CA PHE A 129 14.54 0.60 22.75
C PHE A 129 13.97 -0.04 21.49
N SER A 130 14.77 -0.81 20.75
CA SER A 130 14.32 -1.50 19.53
C SER A 130 13.17 -2.48 19.80
N ARG A 131 13.21 -3.18 20.95
CA ARG A 131 12.14 -4.11 21.33
C ARG A 131 10.86 -3.35 21.63
N ILE A 132 10.92 -2.31 22.45
CA ILE A 132 9.77 -1.46 22.77
C ILE A 132 9.20 -0.82 21.49
N TYR A 133 10.08 -0.29 20.64
CA TYR A 133 9.72 0.31 19.36
C TYR A 133 8.97 -0.68 18.46
N LEU A 134 9.55 -1.86 18.18
CA LEU A 134 8.93 -2.85 17.31
C LEU A 134 7.64 -3.43 17.89
N TYR A 135 7.60 -3.75 19.19
CA TYR A 135 6.37 -4.26 19.82
C TYR A 135 5.26 -3.20 19.82
N SER A 136 5.57 -1.94 20.10
CA SER A 136 4.60 -0.85 20.05
C SER A 136 4.07 -0.63 18.62
N PHE A 137 4.96 -0.65 17.62
CA PHE A 137 4.58 -0.49 16.22
C PHE A 137 3.68 -1.62 15.72
N ILE A 138 4.11 -2.88 15.93
CA ILE A 138 3.38 -4.07 15.46
C ILE A 138 2.00 -4.13 16.14
N SER A 139 1.93 -3.96 17.45
CA SER A 139 0.65 -4.02 18.17
C SER A 139 -0.31 -2.90 17.75
N LEU A 140 0.18 -1.66 17.62
CA LEU A 140 -0.64 -0.52 17.20
C LEU A 140 -1.14 -0.68 15.77
N PHE A 141 -0.26 -0.96 14.82
CA PHE A 141 -0.64 -0.99 13.40
C PHE A 141 -1.46 -2.22 13.03
N ILE A 142 -1.08 -3.41 13.51
CA ILE A 142 -1.80 -4.64 13.17
C ILE A 142 -3.12 -4.73 13.93
N TYR A 143 -3.14 -4.51 15.25
CA TYR A 143 -4.36 -4.78 16.02
C TYR A 143 -5.33 -3.60 16.04
N MET A 144 -4.84 -2.35 15.98
CA MET A 144 -5.74 -1.19 16.03
C MET A 144 -6.00 -0.62 14.64
N ILE A 145 -4.96 -0.20 13.92
CA ILE A 145 -5.14 0.53 12.66
C ILE A 145 -5.73 -0.37 11.56
N LEU A 146 -5.22 -1.59 11.39
CA LEU A 146 -5.75 -2.53 10.40
C LEU A 146 -7.19 -2.96 10.73
N SER A 147 -7.49 -3.21 12.01
CA SER A 147 -8.85 -3.54 12.47
C SER A 147 -9.84 -2.41 12.20
N LEU A 148 -9.45 -1.15 12.45
CA LEU A 148 -10.27 0.02 12.13
C LEU A 148 -10.48 0.19 10.62
N PHE A 149 -9.46 -0.10 9.81
CA PHE A 149 -9.57 -0.06 8.36
C PHE A 149 -10.60 -1.07 7.85
N ILE A 150 -10.56 -2.31 8.37
CA ILE A 150 -11.54 -3.35 8.04
C ILE A 150 -12.94 -2.95 8.50
N ALA A 151 -13.07 -2.39 9.71
CA ALA A 151 -14.35 -1.93 10.25
C ALA A 151 -14.98 -0.84 9.37
N LEU A 152 -14.20 0.13 8.91
CA LEU A 152 -14.67 1.23 8.05
C LEU A 152 -15.19 0.72 6.69
N ILE A 153 -14.48 -0.23 6.08
CA ILE A 153 -14.95 -0.87 4.83
C ILE A 153 -16.23 -1.68 5.07
N THR A 154 -16.29 -2.39 6.19
CA THR A 154 -17.46 -3.22 6.56
C THR A 154 -18.70 -2.35 6.81
N ASP A 155 -18.55 -1.24 7.53
CA ASP A 155 -19.62 -0.27 7.79
C ASP A 155 -20.15 0.37 6.49
N THR A 156 -19.24 0.71 5.57
CA THR A 156 -19.62 1.22 4.24
C THR A 156 -20.36 0.15 3.44
N TYR A 157 -19.91 -1.10 3.49
CA TYR A 157 -20.56 -2.23 2.82
C TYR A 157 -21.98 -2.45 3.34
N GLU A 158 -22.18 -2.43 4.66
CA GLU A 158 -23.50 -2.57 5.28
C GLU A 158 -24.42 -1.42 4.87
N THR A 159 -23.92 -0.18 4.89
CA THR A 159 -24.69 1.01 4.48
C THR A 159 -25.19 0.91 3.04
N ILE A 160 -24.33 0.52 2.08
CA ILE A 160 -24.77 0.40 0.68
C ILE A 160 -25.67 -0.82 0.48
N LYS A 161 -25.43 -1.91 1.22
CA LYS A 161 -26.32 -3.08 1.19
C LYS A 161 -27.74 -2.68 1.63
N HIS A 162 -27.88 -1.83 2.63
CA HIS A 162 -29.18 -1.27 3.04
C HIS A 162 -29.79 -0.38 1.95
N TYR A 163 -29.01 0.52 1.33
CA TYR A 163 -29.51 1.33 0.19
C TYR A 163 -29.97 0.49 -1.00
N GLN A 164 -29.39 -0.69 -1.22
CA GLN A 164 -29.84 -1.59 -2.27
C GLN A 164 -31.17 -2.28 -1.92
N GLN A 165 -31.50 -2.45 -0.63
CA GLN A 165 -32.74 -3.07 -0.17
C GLN A 165 -33.90 -2.06 -0.10
N ASP A 166 -33.65 -0.89 0.48
CA ASP A 166 -34.69 0.10 0.79
C ASP A 166 -34.78 1.24 -0.26
N GLY A 167 -33.89 1.24 -1.25
CA GLY A 167 -33.76 2.30 -2.25
C GLY A 167 -32.72 3.35 -1.85
N PHE A 168 -32.18 4.06 -2.84
CA PHE A 168 -31.33 5.21 -2.58
C PHE A 168 -32.17 6.36 -2.01
N PRO A 169 -31.61 7.16 -1.07
CA PRO A 169 -32.25 8.41 -0.63
C PRO A 169 -32.42 9.41 -1.78
#